data_AF-A0A1U7CS19-F1
#
_entry.id   AF-A0A1U7CS19-F1
#
_cell.length_a   1.000
_cell.length_b   1.000
_cell.length_c   1.000
_cell.angle_alpha   90.00
_cell.angle_beta   90.00
_cell.angle_gamma   90.00
#
_symmetry.space_group_name_H-M   'P 1'
#
loop_
_entity.id
_entity.type
_entity.pdbx_description
1 polymer ?
#
loop_
_entity_poly.entity_id
_entity_poly.type
_entity_poly.pdbx_seq_one_letter_code
_entity_poly.pdbx_strand_id
1 'polypeptide(L)'
;MPTPTNRPPLPGTRRPFLSSLLVGLATTLAGCGGEPTQREVQNARAFEALLTAVSLKNEKELERDAKLIEKRHASGELSDENHREIEKIIEKARAKDWAGAEKQAYEFRAQFGDQGSYFK
;
A
#
# COMPACT_ATOMS: atom_id res chain seq x y z
N MET A 1 50.43 -43.11 -26.16
CA MET A 1 49.87 -44.48 -26.13
C MET A 1 50.99 -45.43 -25.69
N PRO A 2 50.77 -46.54 -24.95
CA PRO A 2 49.57 -47.09 -24.26
C PRO A 2 49.78 -47.13 -22.70
N THR A 3 48.93 -47.56 -21.78
CA THR A 3 47.64 -48.30 -21.72
C THR A 3 46.95 -47.99 -20.37
N PRO A 4 45.64 -48.24 -20.22
CA PRO A 4 44.77 -47.67 -19.18
C PRO A 4 44.68 -48.54 -17.92
N THR A 5 44.65 -47.91 -16.75
CA THR A 5 44.37 -48.61 -15.49
C THR A 5 42.86 -48.64 -15.24
N ASN A 6 42.29 -49.83 -15.48
CA ASN A 6 40.97 -50.27 -15.05
C ASN A 6 40.76 -50.05 -13.55
N ARG A 7 39.69 -49.36 -13.14
CA ARG A 7 39.13 -49.45 -11.79
C ARG A 7 37.75 -50.09 -11.84
N PRO A 8 37.46 -51.08 -10.98
CA PRO A 8 36.15 -51.73 -10.94
C PRO A 8 35.07 -50.77 -10.38
N PRO A 9 33.81 -50.85 -10.86
CA PRO A 9 32.69 -50.17 -10.22
C PRO A 9 32.15 -51.05 -9.09
N LEU A 10 31.63 -50.49 -7.99
CA LEU A 10 30.56 -51.03 -7.11
C LEU A 10 30.39 -50.09 -5.89
N PRO A 11 29.28 -50.12 -5.13
CA PRO A 11 27.95 -50.67 -5.39
C PRO A 11 26.84 -49.61 -5.26
N GLY A 12 25.75 -49.78 -6.03
CA GLY A 12 24.52 -49.01 -5.84
C GLY A 12 23.85 -49.33 -4.51
N THR A 13 23.59 -48.30 -3.72
CA THR A 13 22.68 -48.36 -2.57
C THR A 13 21.33 -47.77 -2.99
N ARG A 14 20.34 -48.65 -3.11
CA ARG A 14 18.95 -48.31 -3.36
C ARG A 14 18.25 -47.94 -2.04
N ARG A 15 17.65 -46.74 -2.02
CA ARG A 15 16.39 -46.34 -1.31
C ARG A 15 16.44 -46.34 0.25
N PRO A 16 15.52 -45.65 0.97
CA PRO A 16 14.27 -44.99 0.54
C PRO A 16 14.08 -43.53 1.03
N PHE A 17 13.01 -42.93 0.50
CA PHE A 17 12.27 -41.76 1.00
C PHE A 17 12.44 -41.49 2.50
N LEU A 18 12.97 -40.31 2.83
CA LEU A 18 12.56 -39.58 4.02
C LEU A 18 12.18 -38.18 3.57
N SER A 19 10.88 -38.05 3.30
CA SER A 19 10.13 -36.82 3.35
C SER A 19 10.44 -36.10 4.66
N SER A 20 11.26 -35.05 4.61
CA SER A 20 11.28 -34.03 5.65
C SER A 20 10.83 -32.72 5.04
N LEU A 21 9.51 -32.59 5.09
CA LEU A 21 8.69 -31.41 4.92
C LEU A 21 9.26 -30.26 5.78
N LEU A 22 10.03 -29.36 5.17
CA LEU A 22 10.37 -28.05 5.75
C LEU A 22 10.21 -27.00 4.65
N VAL A 23 9.02 -26.99 4.05
CA VAL A 23 8.58 -25.95 3.12
C VAL A 23 7.92 -24.86 3.95
N GLY A 24 8.50 -23.67 3.90
CA GLY A 24 7.75 -22.42 3.99
C GLY A 24 7.53 -21.85 5.38
N LEU A 25 8.59 -21.35 6.02
CA LEU A 25 8.46 -20.28 7.00
C LEU A 25 9.25 -19.06 6.53
N ALA A 26 8.86 -18.52 5.37
CA ALA A 26 9.47 -17.37 4.71
C ALA A 26 8.50 -16.17 4.60
N THR A 27 7.67 -15.93 5.62
CA THR A 27 6.65 -14.87 5.58
C THR A 27 6.54 -14.10 6.89
N THR A 28 7.60 -13.40 7.33
CA THR A 28 7.47 -12.38 8.40
C THR A 28 8.38 -11.15 8.24
N LEU A 29 8.96 -10.90 7.07
CA LEU A 29 9.86 -9.74 6.85
C LEU A 29 9.28 -8.65 5.94
N ALA A 30 7.98 -8.66 5.63
CA ALA A 30 7.31 -7.55 4.94
C ALA A 30 6.95 -6.39 5.89
N GLY A 31 7.82 -6.11 6.85
CA GLY A 31 7.56 -5.20 7.97
C GLY A 31 8.79 -4.39 8.37
N CYS A 32 9.42 -3.73 7.40
CA CYS A 32 10.30 -2.59 7.64
C CYS A 32 9.93 -1.54 6.58
N GLY A 33 9.40 -0.39 6.99
CA GLY A 33 8.92 0.68 6.12
C GLY A 33 9.94 1.01 5.02
N GLY A 34 9.65 0.56 3.80
CA GLY A 34 10.34 1.02 2.61
C GLY A 34 9.97 2.48 2.34
N GLU A 35 10.80 3.17 1.55
CA GLU A 35 10.43 4.50 1.07
C GLU A 35 9.07 4.43 0.36
N PRO A 36 8.18 5.42 0.58
CA PRO A 36 6.88 5.44 -0.05
C PRO A 36 7.05 5.46 -1.57
N THR A 37 6.23 4.68 -2.25
CA THR A 37 6.19 4.70 -3.71
C THR A 37 5.73 6.07 -4.19
N GLN A 38 6.11 6.44 -5.41
CA GLN A 38 5.67 7.71 -6.00
C GLN A 38 4.14 7.81 -6.05
N ARG A 39 3.44 6.69 -6.27
CA ARG A 39 1.97 6.59 -6.19
C ARG A 39 1.45 7.02 -4.82
N GLU A 40 2.00 6.44 -3.75
CA GLU A 40 1.59 6.76 -2.38
C GLU A 40 1.89 8.24 -2.04
N VAL A 41 3.01 8.78 -2.52
CA VAL A 41 3.33 10.21 -2.38
C VAL A 41 2.30 11.10 -3.08
N GLN A 42 1.87 10.73 -4.29
CA GLN A 42 0.85 11.49 -5.01
C GLN A 42 -0.53 11.40 -4.34
N ASN A 43 -0.89 10.23 -3.80
CA ASN A 43 -2.12 10.04 -3.03
C ASN A 43 -2.12 10.94 -1.77
N ALA A 44 -1.02 10.94 -1.03
CA ALA A 44 -0.82 11.81 0.13
C ALA A 44 -1.00 13.29 -0.25
N ARG A 45 -0.35 13.74 -1.33
CA ARG A 45 -0.46 15.14 -1.80
C ARG A 45 -1.88 15.53 -2.19
N ALA A 46 -2.60 14.64 -2.89
CA ALA A 46 -4.00 14.89 -3.26
C ALA A 46 -4.88 15.04 -2.00
N PHE A 47 -4.65 14.21 -0.99
CA PHE A 47 -5.37 14.30 0.28
C PHE A 47 -4.99 15.53 1.11
N GLU A 48 -3.72 15.93 1.18
CA GLU A 48 -3.31 17.14 1.90
C GLU A 48 -3.88 18.42 1.25
N ALA A 49 -4.01 18.44 -0.08
CA ALA A 49 -4.71 19.52 -0.79
C ALA A 49 -6.20 19.56 -0.38
N LEU A 50 -6.87 18.40 -0.38
CA LEU A 50 -8.26 18.28 0.07
C LEU A 50 -8.43 18.76 1.53
N LEU A 51 -7.58 18.31 2.45
CA LEU A 51 -7.58 18.74 3.85
C LEU A 51 -7.42 20.26 3.95
N THR A 52 -6.50 20.85 3.17
CA THR A 52 -6.34 22.31 3.11
C THR A 52 -7.62 23.00 2.65
N ALA A 53 -8.29 22.47 1.62
CA ALA A 53 -9.57 23.02 1.16
C ALA A 53 -10.67 22.93 2.23
N VAL A 54 -10.72 21.82 2.99
CA VAL A 54 -11.64 21.62 4.12
C VAL A 54 -11.37 22.62 5.24
N SER A 55 -10.11 22.76 5.69
CA SER A 55 -9.72 23.69 6.76
C SER A 55 -9.98 25.16 6.38
N LEU A 56 -9.77 25.51 5.11
CA LEU A 56 -10.09 26.85 4.58
C LEU A 56 -11.57 27.04 4.24
N LYS A 57 -12.39 25.99 4.34
CA LYS A 57 -13.81 25.97 3.95
C LYS A 57 -14.02 26.46 2.51
N ASN A 58 -13.10 26.07 1.61
CA ASN A 58 -13.06 26.55 0.25
C ASN A 58 -13.75 25.55 -0.69
N GLU A 59 -15.00 25.84 -1.04
CA GLU A 59 -15.85 24.98 -1.87
C GLU A 59 -15.29 24.72 -3.27
N LYS A 60 -14.65 25.74 -3.86
CA LYS A 60 -14.08 25.61 -5.21
C LYS A 60 -12.90 24.65 -5.22
N GLU A 61 -12.02 24.78 -4.24
CA GLU A 61 -10.87 23.89 -4.09
C GLU A 61 -11.31 22.49 -3.68
N LEU A 62 -12.31 22.37 -2.80
CA LEU A 62 -12.92 21.09 -2.40
C LEU A 62 -13.38 20.29 -3.63
N GLU A 63 -14.13 20.91 -4.54
CA GLU A 63 -14.64 20.21 -5.73
C GLU A 63 -13.54 19.89 -6.75
N ARG A 64 -12.48 20.72 -6.83
CA ARG A 64 -11.32 20.41 -7.66
C ARG A 64 -10.58 19.19 -7.12
N ASP A 65 -10.34 19.17 -5.81
CA ASP A 65 -9.53 18.14 -5.16
C ASP A 65 -10.32 16.82 -5.05
N ALA A 66 -11.63 16.87 -4.83
CA ALA A 66 -12.53 15.71 -4.93
C ALA A 66 -12.46 15.03 -6.31
N LYS A 67 -12.45 15.81 -7.40
CA LYS A 67 -12.27 15.25 -8.77
C LYS A 67 -10.90 14.62 -8.96
N LEU A 68 -9.86 15.15 -8.33
CA LEU A 68 -8.53 14.54 -8.38
C LEU A 68 -8.53 13.20 -7.64
N ILE A 69 -9.14 13.12 -6.46
CA ILE A 69 -9.31 11.88 -5.70
C ILE A 69 -10.05 10.82 -6.52
N GLU A 70 -11.20 11.17 -7.09
CA GLU A 70 -11.98 10.28 -7.96
C GLU A 70 -11.16 9.80 -9.16
N LYS A 71 -10.42 10.70 -9.83
CA LYS A 71 -9.57 10.32 -10.96
C LYS A 71 -8.52 9.28 -10.58
N ARG A 72 -7.92 9.40 -9.38
CA ARG A 72 -6.93 8.44 -8.88
C ARG A 72 -7.57 7.11 -8.52
N HIS A 73 -8.79 7.12 -7.99
CA HIS A 73 -9.57 5.91 -7.73
C HIS A 73 -9.94 5.21 -9.05
N ALA A 74 -10.50 5.93 -10.01
CA ALA A 74 -10.88 5.41 -11.32
C ALA A 74 -9.70 4.84 -12.14
N SER A 75 -8.47 5.32 -11.90
CA SER A 75 -7.26 4.78 -12.53
C SER A 75 -6.59 3.62 -11.76
N GLY A 76 -7.16 3.21 -10.62
CA GLY A 76 -6.58 2.19 -9.73
C GLY A 76 -5.32 2.63 -9.00
N GLU A 77 -5.07 3.95 -8.93
CA GLU A 77 -3.98 4.54 -8.14
C GLU A 77 -4.34 4.77 -6.68
N LEU A 78 -5.64 4.84 -6.36
CA LEU A 78 -6.18 4.92 -5.00
C LEU A 78 -7.09 3.70 -4.75
N SER A 79 -6.89 3.01 -3.63
CA SER A 79 -7.72 1.86 -3.26
C SER A 79 -9.18 2.25 -2.97
N ASP A 80 -10.10 1.31 -3.19
CA ASP A 80 -11.54 1.50 -2.91
C ASP A 80 -11.81 1.86 -1.44
N GLU A 81 -11.02 1.32 -0.52
CA GLU A 81 -11.17 1.57 0.92
C GLU A 81 -10.83 3.02 1.27
N ASN A 82 -9.64 3.48 0.86
CA ASN A 82 -9.23 4.85 1.09
C ASN A 82 -10.15 5.84 0.35
N HIS A 83 -10.60 5.50 -0.86
CA HIS A 83 -11.56 6.31 -1.59
C HIS A 83 -12.86 6.49 -0.81
N ARG A 84 -13.46 5.42 -0.28
CA ARG A 84 -14.70 5.50 0.51
C ARG A 84 -14.54 6.33 1.78
N GLU A 85 -13.41 6.22 2.48
CA GLU A 85 -13.17 7.03 3.68
C GLU A 85 -12.99 8.52 3.34
N ILE A 86 -12.29 8.83 2.24
CA ILE A 86 -12.12 10.20 1.75
C ILE A 86 -13.45 10.78 1.27
N GLU A 87 -14.30 10.00 0.60
CA GLU A 87 -15.60 10.50 0.12
C GLU A 87 -16.51 10.91 1.28
N LYS A 88 -16.49 10.19 2.42
CA LYS A 88 -17.24 10.61 3.62
C LYS A 88 -16.81 11.99 4.13
N ILE A 89 -15.51 12.32 4.04
CA ILE A 89 -14.98 13.65 4.40
C ILE A 89 -15.53 14.70 3.43
N ILE A 90 -15.51 14.40 2.13
CA ILE A 90 -16.01 15.28 1.07
C ILE A 90 -17.51 15.53 1.25
N GLU A 91 -18.31 14.50 1.52
CA GLU A 91 -19.75 14.59 1.76
C GLU A 91 -20.08 15.50 2.95
N LYS A 92 -19.35 15.37 4.06
CA LYS A 92 -19.49 16.27 5.22
C LYS A 92 -19.18 17.71 4.86
N ALA A 93 -18.08 17.96 4.14
CA ALA A 93 -17.70 19.28 3.69
C ALA A 93 -18.75 19.89 2.76
N ARG A 94 -19.29 19.12 1.82
CA ARG A 94 -20.40 19.51 0.93
C ARG A 94 -21.68 19.85 1.71
N ALA A 95 -21.98 19.09 2.77
CA ALA A 95 -23.07 19.35 3.70
C ALA A 95 -22.83 20.54 4.65
N LYS A 96 -21.72 21.28 4.49
CA LYS A 96 -21.27 22.39 5.33
C LYS A 96 -20.92 21.98 6.77
N ASP A 97 -20.79 20.69 7.06
CA ASP A 97 -20.21 20.16 8.29
C ASP A 97 -18.68 20.23 8.21
N TRP A 98 -18.15 21.44 8.13
CA TRP A 98 -16.71 21.69 7.97
C TRP A 98 -15.90 21.16 9.15
N ALA A 99 -16.41 21.34 10.37
CA ALA A 99 -15.74 20.88 11.58
C ALA A 99 -15.70 19.34 11.65
N GLY A 100 -16.79 18.67 11.28
CA GLY A 100 -16.83 17.21 11.21
C GLY A 100 -15.94 16.67 10.09
N ALA A 101 -15.92 17.32 8.92
CA ALA A 101 -15.04 16.94 7.81
C ALA A 101 -13.57 17.08 8.21
N GLU A 102 -13.17 18.21 8.80
CA GLU A 102 -11.80 18.46 9.22
C GLU A 102 -11.34 17.46 10.29
N LYS A 103 -12.17 17.22 11.31
CA LYS A 103 -11.90 16.21 12.33
C LYS A 103 -11.67 14.83 11.70
N GLN A 104 -12.57 14.39 10.84
CA GLN A 104 -12.47 13.08 10.19
C GLN A 104 -11.25 12.99 9.26
N ALA A 105 -10.88 14.08 8.60
CA ALA A 105 -9.68 14.13 7.78
C ALA A 105 -8.39 13.99 8.60
N TYR A 106 -8.31 14.65 9.77
CA TYR A 106 -7.19 14.43 10.69
C TYR A 106 -7.17 13.01 11.26
N GLU A 107 -8.33 12.41 11.55
CA GLU A 107 -8.43 11.01 11.99
C GLU A 107 -7.95 10.05 10.91
N PHE A 108 -8.35 10.24 9.65
CA PHE A 108 -7.85 9.47 8.51
C PHE A 108 -6.34 9.62 8.36
N ARG A 109 -5.82 10.85 8.41
CA ARG A 109 -4.38 11.13 8.36
C ARG A 109 -3.60 10.41 9.45
N ALA A 110 -4.12 10.40 10.68
CA ALA A 110 -3.45 9.79 11.83
C ALA A 110 -3.31 8.25 11.71
N GLN A 111 -4.13 7.59 10.88
CA GLN A 111 -4.02 6.13 10.63
C GLN A 111 -2.67 5.74 10.03
N PHE A 112 -1.97 6.68 9.39
CA PHE A 112 -0.71 6.43 8.68
C PHE A 112 0.55 6.90 9.44
N GLY A 113 0.40 7.46 10.65
CA GLY A 113 1.49 7.73 11.61
C GLY A 113 2.58 8.71 11.16
N ASP A 114 3.77 8.60 11.77
CA ASP A 114 4.96 9.47 11.54
C ASP A 114 5.62 9.28 10.17
N GLN A 115 5.22 8.26 9.41
CA GLN A 115 5.81 7.92 8.11
C GLN A 115 5.36 8.88 7.00
N GLY A 116 4.44 9.82 7.28
CA GLY A 116 3.78 10.65 6.27
C GLY A 116 2.58 9.91 5.70
N SER A 117 1.51 10.64 5.40
CA SER A 117 0.16 10.19 4.97
C SER A 117 0.13 9.33 3.68
N TYR A 118 0.97 8.30 3.57
CA TYR A 118 1.24 7.51 2.39
C TYR A 118 0.36 6.27 2.39
N PHE A 119 -0.58 6.25 1.46
CA PHE A 119 -1.56 5.18 1.35
C PHE A 119 -1.82 4.82 -0.10
N LYS A 120 -2.23 3.57 -0.30
CA LYS A 120 -2.45 2.95 -1.60
C LYS A 120 -3.82 3.28 -2.19
#